data_AF-A0A1Y3QDU2-F1
#
_entry.id   AF-A0A1Y3QDU2-F1
#
_cell.length_a   1.000
_cell.length_b   1.000
_cell.length_c   1.000
_cell.angle_alpha   90.00
_cell.angle_beta   90.00
_cell.angle_gamma   90.00
#
_symmetry.space_group_name_H-M   'P 1'
#
loop_
_entity.id
_entity.type
_entity.pdbx_description
1 polymer ?
#
loop_
_entity_poly.entity_id
_entity_poly.type
_entity_poly.pdbx_seq_one_letter_code
_entity_poly.pdbx_strand_id
1 'polypeptide(L)'
;MLKSDQRESVDWWLELQQKLDRGRGYFKLRMYDDAARHLEDALRLCPELHAARLLLAAARLRLSDWIGARRHFQLIAVLAENPKWQAAAYNGLGCVQAVQSQLEQAKSCFRRALEADPSCADAMHNLQACLDARGRIRLRFGAGEVEAAVPRDAAGAGRESAGKGAR
;
A
#
# COMPACT_ATOMS: atom_id res chain seq x y z
N MET A 1 -12.38 30.11 32.60
CA MET A 1 -11.39 29.04 32.82
C MET A 1 -11.96 27.75 32.27
N LEU A 2 -11.44 27.26 31.14
CA LEU A 2 -11.77 25.92 30.65
C LEU A 2 -11.19 24.89 31.63
N LYS A 3 -11.96 23.86 31.97
CA LYS A 3 -11.52 22.75 32.85
C LYS A 3 -10.29 22.09 32.22
N SER A 4 -9.29 21.73 33.03
CA SER A 4 -8.01 21.13 32.60
C SER A 4 -8.17 20.00 31.56
N ASP A 5 -9.19 19.18 31.72
CA ASP A 5 -9.58 18.07 30.85
C ASP A 5 -9.89 18.51 29.39
N GLN A 6 -10.51 19.69 29.20
CA GLN A 6 -10.77 20.22 27.86
C GLN A 6 -9.53 20.85 27.21
N ARG A 7 -8.55 21.28 28.01
CA ARG A 7 -7.30 21.85 27.51
C ARG A 7 -6.36 20.75 27.02
N GLU A 8 -6.24 19.66 27.77
CA GLU A 8 -5.46 18.48 27.39
C GLU A 8 -6.00 17.80 26.13
N SER A 9 -7.34 17.74 25.98
CA SER A 9 -7.97 17.23 24.76
C SER A 9 -7.63 18.09 23.53
N VAL A 10 -7.70 19.43 23.64
CA VAL A 10 -7.37 20.36 22.55
C VAL A 10 -5.88 20.28 22.16
N ASP A 11 -4.99 20.20 23.16
CA ASP A 11 -3.55 20.11 22.93
C ASP A 11 -3.17 18.79 22.22
N TRP A 12 -3.78 17.67 22.62
CA TRP A 12 -3.59 16.36 21.96
C TRP A 12 -4.05 16.35 20.50
N TRP A 13 -5.24 16.89 20.21
CA TRP A 13 -5.77 16.95 18.85
C TRP A 13 -4.91 17.82 17.93
N LEU A 14 -4.45 18.97 18.44
CA LEU A 14 -3.56 19.87 17.70
C LEU A 14 -2.21 19.21 17.40
N GLU A 15 -1.65 18.48 18.37
CA GLU A 15 -0.41 17.74 18.18
C GLU A 15 -0.57 16.66 17.11
N LEU A 16 -1.62 15.82 17.22
CA LEU A 16 -1.92 14.79 16.22
C LEU A 16 -2.04 15.39 14.82
N GLN A 17 -2.80 16.48 14.68
CA GLN A 17 -2.99 17.16 13.40
C GLN A 17 -1.66 17.68 12.84
N GLN A 18 -0.84 18.34 13.67
CA GLN A 18 0.46 18.85 13.26
C GLN A 18 1.39 17.72 12.76
N LYS A 19 1.46 16.60 13.48
CA LYS A 19 2.29 15.44 13.10
C LYS A 19 1.80 14.84 11.79
N LEU A 20 0.49 14.66 11.64
CA LEU A 20 -0.12 14.16 10.41
C LEU A 20 0.16 15.07 9.22
N ASP A 21 0.01 16.38 9.37
CA ASP A 21 0.20 17.34 8.29
C ASP A 21 1.66 17.45 7.85
N ARG A 22 2.61 17.40 8.80
CA ARG A 22 4.04 17.28 8.48
C ARG A 22 4.34 15.99 7.74
N GLY A 23 3.85 14.85 8.22
CA GLY A 23 4.01 13.55 7.57
C GLY A 23 3.51 13.55 6.12
N ARG A 24 2.33 14.14 5.88
CA ARG A 24 1.76 14.33 4.54
C ARG A 24 2.59 15.27 3.67
N GLY A 25 3.08 16.37 4.24
CA GLY A 25 3.92 17.35 3.56
C GLY A 25 5.22 16.73 3.06
N TYR A 26 5.97 16.09 3.96
CA TYR A 26 7.21 15.40 3.60
C TYR A 26 7.00 14.27 2.60
N PHE A 27 5.88 13.53 2.69
CA PHE A 27 5.55 12.50 1.72
C PHE A 27 5.38 13.09 0.30
N LYS A 28 4.67 14.22 0.18
CA LYS A 28 4.52 14.93 -1.11
C LYS A 28 5.86 15.44 -1.64
N LEU A 29 6.76 15.86 -0.77
CA LEU A 29 8.13 16.28 -1.10
C LEU A 29 9.08 15.11 -1.35
N ARG A 30 8.60 13.86 -1.30
CA ARG A 30 9.39 12.63 -1.46
C ARG A 30 10.48 12.44 -0.40
N MET A 31 10.39 13.16 0.71
CA MET A 31 11.26 13.01 1.88
C MET A 31 10.69 11.89 2.75
N TYR A 32 10.84 10.64 2.28
CA TYR A 32 10.10 9.51 2.84
C TYR A 32 10.54 9.13 4.27
N ASP A 33 11.80 9.35 4.63
CA ASP A 33 12.27 9.16 6.02
C ASP A 33 11.60 10.15 6.98
N ASP A 34 11.58 11.43 6.65
CA ASP A 34 10.92 12.47 7.47
C ASP A 34 9.41 12.24 7.53
N ALA A 35 8.80 11.84 6.41
CA ALA A 35 7.40 11.44 6.37
C ALA A 35 7.14 10.27 7.34
N ALA A 36 7.96 9.22 7.29
CA ALA A 36 7.80 8.05 8.14
C ALA A 36 7.88 8.41 9.63
N ARG A 37 8.86 9.22 10.05
CA ARG A 37 9.00 9.65 11.46
C ARG A 37 7.75 10.38 11.96
N HIS A 38 7.26 11.37 11.20
CA HIS A 38 6.08 12.13 11.62
C HIS A 38 4.79 11.32 11.60
N LEU A 39 4.65 10.36 10.68
CA LEU A 39 3.51 9.47 10.63
C LEU A 39 3.55 8.43 11.77
N GLU A 40 4.73 7.97 12.16
CA GLU A 40 4.90 7.13 13.35
C GLU A 40 4.51 7.87 14.62
N ASP A 41 4.94 9.12 14.79
CA ASP A 41 4.50 9.98 15.90
C ASP A 41 2.96 10.10 15.92
N ALA A 42 2.33 10.37 14.78
CA ALA A 42 0.87 10.45 14.67
C ALA A 42 0.17 9.14 15.07
N LEU A 43 0.73 7.99 14.68
CA LEU A 43 0.19 6.68 15.03
C LEU A 43 0.43 6.28 16.49
N ARG A 44 1.43 6.85 17.18
CA ARG A 44 1.57 6.70 18.64
C ARG A 44 0.45 7.40 19.39
N LEU A 45 -0.02 8.54 18.86
CA LEU A 45 -1.14 9.28 19.42
C LEU A 45 -2.48 8.62 19.07
N CYS A 46 -2.67 8.24 17.80
CA CYS A 46 -3.90 7.60 17.33
C CYS A 46 -3.58 6.38 16.44
N PRO A 47 -3.51 5.16 17.02
CA PRO A 47 -3.20 3.93 16.28
C PRO A 47 -4.21 3.58 15.18
N GLU A 48 -5.48 3.97 15.34
CA GLU A 48 -6.57 3.62 14.39
C GLU A 48 -6.60 4.51 13.14
N LEU A 49 -5.65 5.44 13.01
CA LEU A 49 -5.62 6.39 11.89
C LEU A 49 -5.15 5.72 10.58
N HIS A 50 -6.07 5.08 9.89
CA HIS A 50 -5.84 4.39 8.61
C HIS A 50 -5.14 5.27 7.56
N ALA A 51 -5.48 6.56 7.49
CA ALA A 51 -4.83 7.50 6.57
C ALA A 51 -3.33 7.67 6.85
N ALA A 52 -2.94 7.82 8.12
CA ALA A 52 -1.54 7.91 8.52
C ALA A 52 -0.80 6.59 8.29
N ARG A 53 -1.45 5.47 8.64
CA ARG A 53 -0.93 4.12 8.43
C ARG A 53 -0.68 3.82 6.96
N LEU A 54 -1.59 4.23 6.06
CA LEU A 54 -1.45 4.03 4.63
C LEU A 54 -0.27 4.84 4.06
N LEU A 55 -0.13 6.10 4.48
CA LEU A 55 0.99 6.95 4.08
C LEU A 55 2.33 6.44 4.61
N LEU A 56 2.36 5.90 5.83
CA LEU A 56 3.57 5.31 6.41
C LEU A 56 3.97 4.04 5.64
N ALA A 57 3.00 3.19 5.32
CA ALA A 57 3.22 2.01 4.50
C ALA A 57 3.77 2.39 3.11
N ALA A 58 3.20 3.43 2.50
CA ALA A 58 3.66 3.96 1.22
C ALA A 58 5.08 4.55 1.32
N ALA A 59 5.40 5.28 2.38
CA ALA A 59 6.75 5.83 2.59
C ALA A 59 7.78 4.70 2.73
N ARG A 60 7.47 3.67 3.50
CA ARG A 60 8.33 2.48 3.66
C ARG A 60 8.51 1.70 2.37
N LEU A 61 7.46 1.58 1.55
CA LEU A 61 7.56 1.01 0.20
C LEU A 61 8.57 1.78 -0.66
N ARG A 62 8.59 3.12 -0.55
CA ARG A 62 9.52 3.99 -1.29
C ARG A 62 10.95 3.90 -0.79
N LEU A 63 11.12 3.59 0.49
CA LEU A 63 12.42 3.34 1.13
C LEU A 63 12.90 1.89 0.95
N SER A 64 12.16 1.06 0.20
CA SER A 64 12.43 -0.37 0.06
C SER A 64 12.39 -1.17 1.38
N ASP A 65 11.77 -0.61 2.43
CA ASP A 65 11.42 -1.35 3.65
C ASP A 65 10.16 -2.19 3.41
N TRP A 66 10.33 -3.29 2.68
CA TRP A 66 9.24 -4.19 2.30
C TRP A 66 8.55 -4.82 3.50
N ILE A 67 9.32 -5.13 4.55
CA ILE A 67 8.80 -5.78 5.77
C ILE A 67 7.91 -4.79 6.52
N GLY A 68 8.40 -3.57 6.73
CA GLY A 68 7.64 -2.54 7.42
C GLY A 68 6.44 -2.05 6.62
N ALA A 69 6.54 -1.92 5.29
CA ALA A 69 5.42 -1.60 4.41
C ALA A 69 4.33 -2.67 4.50
N ARG A 70 4.71 -3.94 4.32
CA ARG A 70 3.79 -5.09 4.38
C ARG A 70 3.03 -5.13 5.70
N ARG A 71 3.72 -4.95 6.83
CA ARG A 71 3.09 -4.96 8.16
C ARG A 71 1.96 -3.93 8.25
N HIS A 72 2.21 -2.69 7.84
CA HIS A 72 1.21 -1.63 7.92
C HIS A 72 0.05 -1.84 6.95
N PHE A 73 0.30 -2.31 5.73
CA PHE A 73 -0.78 -2.67 4.82
C PHE A 73 -1.62 -3.83 5.34
N GLN A 74 -1.01 -4.87 5.93
CA GLN A 74 -1.74 -5.98 6.53
C GLN A 74 -2.66 -5.51 7.66
N LEU A 75 -2.19 -4.60 8.52
CA LEU A 75 -3.01 -4.02 9.58
C LEU A 75 -4.23 -3.29 9.01
N ILE A 76 -4.07 -2.47 7.95
CA ILE A 76 -5.22 -1.81 7.31
C ILE A 76 -6.18 -2.83 6.71
N ALA A 77 -5.66 -3.84 6.02
CA ALA A 77 -6.48 -4.86 5.35
C ALA A 77 -7.36 -5.67 6.32
N VAL A 78 -6.96 -5.79 7.59
CA VAL A 78 -7.69 -6.51 8.63
C VAL A 78 -8.57 -5.59 9.49
N LEU A 79 -8.08 -4.38 9.81
CA LEU A 79 -8.74 -3.48 10.77
C LEU A 79 -9.71 -2.50 10.11
N ALA A 80 -9.52 -2.18 8.83
CA ALA A 80 -10.36 -1.19 8.17
C ALA A 80 -11.74 -1.76 7.83
N GLU A 81 -12.79 -1.08 8.26
CA GLU A 81 -14.17 -1.36 7.84
C GLU A 81 -14.52 -0.74 6.48
N ASN A 82 -13.83 0.35 6.10
CA ASN A 82 -14.09 1.04 4.84
C ASN A 82 -13.46 0.26 3.66
N PRO A 83 -14.25 -0.14 2.64
CA PRO A 83 -13.74 -0.90 1.50
C PRO A 83 -12.64 -0.18 0.72
N LYS A 84 -12.64 1.16 0.68
CA LYS A 84 -11.58 1.94 0.01
C LYS A 84 -10.23 1.81 0.70
N TRP A 85 -10.22 1.73 2.04
CA TRP A 85 -8.98 1.52 2.80
C TRP A 85 -8.47 0.10 2.59
N GLN A 86 -9.35 -0.90 2.60
CA GLN A 86 -9.00 -2.28 2.30
C GLN A 86 -8.45 -2.42 0.88
N ALA A 87 -9.09 -1.80 -0.11
CA ALA A 87 -8.62 -1.80 -1.50
C ALA A 87 -7.23 -1.19 -1.64
N ALA A 88 -7.00 -0.01 -1.05
CA ALA A 88 -5.68 0.61 -1.05
C ALA A 88 -4.64 -0.28 -0.35
N ALA A 89 -4.99 -0.93 0.75
CA ALA A 89 -4.09 -1.85 1.45
C ALA A 89 -3.73 -3.09 0.64
N TYR A 90 -4.71 -3.76 0.02
CA TYR A 90 -4.46 -4.90 -0.86
C TYR A 90 -3.66 -4.51 -2.10
N ASN A 91 -3.89 -3.32 -2.67
CA ASN A 91 -3.05 -2.79 -3.73
C ASN A 91 -1.59 -2.63 -3.26
N GLY A 92 -1.38 -2.05 -2.07
CA GLY A 92 -0.05 -1.91 -1.47
C GLY A 92 0.65 -3.24 -1.22
N LEU A 93 -0.07 -4.25 -0.71
CA LEU A 93 0.44 -5.61 -0.54
C LEU A 93 0.82 -6.24 -1.88
N GLY A 94 0.02 -6.06 -2.92
CA GLY A 94 0.34 -6.53 -4.26
C GLY A 94 1.63 -5.91 -4.79
N CYS A 95 1.83 -4.61 -4.57
CA CYS A 95 3.08 -3.94 -4.91
C CYS A 95 4.28 -4.55 -4.17
N VAL A 96 4.16 -4.81 -2.86
CA VAL A 96 5.22 -5.47 -2.08
C VAL A 96 5.54 -6.87 -2.61
N GLN A 97 4.52 -7.66 -2.97
CA GLN A 97 4.74 -9.01 -3.50
C GLN A 97 5.41 -8.98 -4.86
N ALA A 98 4.99 -8.05 -5.73
CA ALA A 98 5.55 -7.92 -7.07
C ALA A 98 7.03 -7.51 -7.03
N VAL A 99 7.43 -6.55 -6.17
CA VAL A 99 8.86 -6.19 -6.02
C VAL A 99 9.70 -7.33 -5.45
N GLN A 100 9.09 -8.28 -4.76
CA GLN A 100 9.71 -9.53 -4.30
C GLN A 100 9.62 -10.66 -5.34
N SER A 101 9.26 -10.35 -6.59
CA SER A 101 9.10 -11.29 -7.71
C SER A 101 8.03 -12.37 -7.48
N GLN A 102 7.12 -12.18 -6.51
CA GLN A 102 6.00 -13.08 -6.19
C GLN A 102 4.76 -12.68 -6.98
N LEU A 103 4.80 -12.85 -8.31
CA LEU A 103 3.79 -12.30 -9.22
C LEU A 103 2.38 -12.88 -9.03
N GLU A 104 2.24 -14.17 -8.73
CA GLU A 104 0.92 -14.77 -8.52
C GLU A 104 0.27 -14.27 -7.22
N GLN A 105 1.06 -14.11 -6.16
CA GLN A 105 0.63 -13.49 -4.92
C GLN A 105 0.25 -12.03 -5.15
N ALA A 106 1.03 -11.30 -5.96
CA ALA A 106 0.71 -9.93 -6.34
C ALA A 106 -0.63 -9.83 -7.07
N LYS A 107 -0.86 -10.67 -8.09
CA LYS A 107 -2.14 -10.76 -8.82
C LYS A 107 -3.31 -11.05 -7.88
N SER A 108 -3.14 -11.99 -6.94
CA SER A 108 -4.15 -12.29 -5.92
C SER A 108 -4.47 -11.06 -5.06
N CYS A 109 -3.46 -10.33 -4.60
CA CYS A 109 -3.67 -9.08 -3.85
C CYS A 109 -4.39 -8.02 -4.69
N PHE A 110 -4.03 -7.81 -5.96
CA PHE A 110 -4.71 -6.83 -6.81
C PHE A 110 -6.17 -7.22 -7.09
N ARG A 111 -6.47 -8.51 -7.26
CA ARG A 111 -7.86 -8.99 -7.36
C ARG A 111 -8.66 -8.69 -6.08
N ARG A 112 -8.09 -8.96 -4.91
CA ARG A 112 -8.73 -8.61 -3.61
C ARG A 112 -8.95 -7.11 -3.45
N ALA A 113 -8.05 -6.28 -3.97
CA ALA A 113 -8.25 -4.83 -4.00
C ALA A 113 -9.47 -4.44 -4.83
N LEU A 114 -9.65 -5.07 -6.00
CA LEU A 114 -10.79 -4.84 -6.90
C LEU A 114 -12.09 -5.48 -6.38
N GLU A 115 -12.02 -6.56 -5.60
CA GLU A 115 -13.17 -7.11 -4.88
C GLU A 115 -13.67 -6.14 -3.80
N ALA A 116 -12.76 -5.46 -3.10
CA ALA A 116 -13.10 -4.47 -2.09
C ALA A 116 -13.60 -3.14 -2.72
N ASP A 117 -12.91 -2.65 -3.75
CA ASP A 117 -13.31 -1.47 -4.51
C ASP A 117 -13.03 -1.68 -6.01
N PRO A 118 -14.07 -2.01 -6.81
CA PRO A 118 -13.94 -2.17 -8.25
C PRO A 118 -13.45 -0.91 -8.97
N SER A 119 -13.54 0.27 -8.35
CA SER A 119 -13.07 1.54 -8.91
C SER A 119 -11.60 1.86 -8.63
N CYS A 120 -10.87 0.95 -7.96
CA CYS A 120 -9.46 1.13 -7.64
C CYS A 120 -8.57 1.08 -8.90
N ALA A 121 -8.40 2.25 -9.54
CA ALA A 121 -7.64 2.38 -10.80
C ALA A 121 -6.19 1.89 -10.70
N ASP A 122 -5.52 2.12 -9.56
CA ASP A 122 -4.15 1.62 -9.34
C ASP A 122 -4.11 0.09 -9.32
N ALA A 123 -5.06 -0.57 -8.66
CA ALA A 123 -5.11 -2.04 -8.61
C ALA A 123 -5.40 -2.65 -9.99
N MET A 124 -6.30 -2.02 -10.77
CA MET A 124 -6.59 -2.43 -12.14
C MET A 124 -5.34 -2.31 -13.02
N HIS A 125 -4.64 -1.18 -12.97
CA HIS A 125 -3.39 -0.98 -13.70
C HIS A 125 -2.35 -2.03 -13.29
N ASN A 126 -2.15 -2.24 -11.99
CA ASN A 126 -1.14 -3.14 -11.48
C ASN A 126 -1.41 -4.60 -11.83
N LEU A 127 -2.68 -5.01 -11.80
CA LEU A 127 -3.08 -6.34 -12.26
C LEU A 127 -2.73 -6.51 -13.73
N GLN A 128 -3.05 -5.51 -14.57
CA GLN A 128 -2.72 -5.54 -15.99
C GLN A 128 -1.19 -5.60 -16.21
N ALA A 129 -0.42 -4.76 -15.50
CA ALA A 129 1.04 -4.77 -15.58
C ALA A 129 1.64 -6.13 -15.19
N CYS A 130 1.06 -6.81 -14.19
CA CYS A 130 1.48 -8.16 -13.81
C CYS A 130 1.07 -9.25 -14.82
N LEU A 131 0.00 -9.05 -15.59
CA LEU A 131 -0.44 -9.97 -16.65
C LEU A 131 0.42 -9.81 -17.91
N ASP A 132 0.81 -8.58 -18.23
CA ASP A 132 1.62 -8.24 -19.41
C ASP A 132 3.14 -8.35 -19.18
N ALA A 133 3.53 -8.70 -17.97
CA ALA A 133 4.88 -8.73 -17.47
C ALA A 133 5.85 -9.53 -18.38
N ARG A 134 6.82 -8.82 -19.00
CA ARG A 134 7.93 -9.43 -19.78
C ARG A 134 9.29 -8.85 -19.40
N GLY A 135 9.67 -9.04 -18.13
CA GLY A 135 11.01 -8.72 -17.62
C GLY A 135 11.05 -7.57 -16.61
N ARG A 136 10.41 -6.43 -16.87
CA ARG A 136 10.21 -5.36 -15.87
C ARG A 136 8.77 -4.92 -15.88
N ILE A 137 8.23 -4.68 -14.69
CA ILE A 137 6.89 -4.13 -14.51
C ILE A 137 6.96 -2.87 -13.68
N ARG A 138 6.06 -1.95 -14.00
CA ARG A 138 5.89 -0.68 -13.31
C ARG A 138 4.53 -0.69 -12.64
N LEU A 139 4.56 -0.52 -11.33
CA LEU A 139 3.38 -0.61 -10.48
C LEU A 139 3.07 0.78 -9.94
N ARG A 140 1.79 1.10 -9.80
CA ARG A 140 1.29 2.35 -9.28
C ARG A 140 0.78 2.18 -7.85
N PHE A 141 1.11 3.14 -7.01
CA PHE A 141 0.50 3.25 -5.70
C PHE A 141 0.36 4.73 -5.33
N GLY A 142 -0.89 5.20 -5.23
CA GLY A 142 -1.18 6.60 -5.03
C GLY A 142 -0.67 7.43 -6.21
N ALA A 143 0.10 8.48 -5.92
CA ALA A 143 0.59 9.42 -6.93
C ALA A 143 1.95 9.04 -7.56
N GLY A 144 2.46 7.81 -7.39
CA GLY A 144 3.76 7.46 -7.97
C GLY A 144 3.95 5.98 -8.28
N GLU A 145 5.13 5.64 -8.79
CA GLU A 145 5.42 4.32 -9.38
C GLU A 145 6.55 3.56 -8.68
N VAL A 146 6.44 2.25 -8.53
CA VAL A 146 7.51 1.35 -8.06
C VAL A 146 7.79 0.31 -9.13
N GLU A 147 9.06 -0.01 -9.36
CA GLU A 147 9.46 -0.98 -10.38
C GLU A 147 9.77 -2.33 -9.73
N ALA A 148 9.38 -3.39 -10.42
CA ALA A 148 9.74 -4.75 -10.05
C ALA A 148 10.40 -5.47 -11.23
N ALA A 149 11.49 -6.18 -10.93
CA ALA A 149 12.10 -7.10 -11.86
C ALA A 149 11.31 -8.41 -11.89
N VAL A 150 11.08 -8.92 -13.09
CA VAL A 150 10.40 -10.18 -13.34
C VAL A 150 11.46 -11.21 -13.74
N PRO A 151 11.57 -12.33 -13.02
CA PRO A 151 12.47 -13.41 -13.41
C PRO A 151 12.16 -13.86 -14.84
N ARG A 152 13.21 -14.11 -15.64
CA ARG A 152 13.07 -14.51 -17.06
C ARG A 152 12.18 -15.74 -17.27
N ASP A 153 12.01 -16.55 -16.24
CA ASP A 153 11.32 -17.84 -16.33
C ASP A 153 9.81 -17.76 -15.97
N ALA A 154 9.35 -16.60 -15.47
CA ALA A 154 7.94 -16.41 -15.08
C ALA A 154 6.98 -16.32 -16.28
N ALA A 155 7.51 -16.09 -17.50
CA ALA A 155 6.71 -15.98 -18.72
C ALA A 155 6.27 -17.34 -19.31
N GLY A 156 6.66 -18.47 -18.71
CA GLY A 156 6.43 -19.82 -19.25
C GLY A 156 5.18 -20.57 -18.74
N ALA A 157 4.59 -20.17 -17.61
CA ALA A 157 3.58 -21.01 -16.93
C ALA A 157 2.14 -20.92 -17.49
N GLY A 158 1.92 -20.26 -18.64
CA GLY A 158 0.59 -19.96 -19.17
C GLY A 158 0.16 -20.70 -20.44
N ARG A 159 0.94 -21.65 -20.96
CA ARG A 159 0.59 -22.36 -22.21
C ARG A 159 0.91 -23.85 -22.18
N GLU A 160 0.33 -24.63 -21.26
CA GLU A 160 0.38 -26.09 -21.38
C GLU A 160 -0.77 -26.80 -20.64
N SER A 161 -2.02 -26.46 -20.99
CA SER A 161 -3.21 -27.32 -20.82
C SER A 161 -4.38 -26.61 -21.51
N ALA A 162 -5.11 -27.12 -22.49
CA ALA A 162 -5.34 -28.47 -22.95
C ALA A 162 -5.56 -28.44 -24.47
N GLY A 163 -4.69 -29.14 -25.19
CA GLY A 163 -4.84 -29.48 -26.59
C GLY A 163 -4.55 -30.96 -26.77
N LYS A 164 -5.24 -31.82 -26.01
CA LYS A 164 -5.25 -33.28 -26.23
C LYS A 164 -6.62 -33.83 -25.82
N GLY A 165 -7.43 -34.13 -26.81
CA GLY A 165 -8.75 -34.72 -26.64
C GLY A 165 -9.52 -34.82 -27.96
N ALA A 166 -8.83 -35.11 -29.06
CA ALA A 166 -9.45 -35.58 -30.30
C ALA A 166 -8.93 -37.00 -30.54
N ARG A 167 -9.76 -37.99 -30.19
CA ARG A 167 -9.94 -39.25 -30.91
C ARG A 167 -11.16 -39.97 -30.35
#